data_AF-A0A933DZJ1-F1
#
_entry.id   AF-A0A933DZJ1-F1
#
_cell.length_a   1.000
_cell.length_b   1.000
_cell.length_c   1.000
_cell.angle_alpha   90.00
_cell.angle_beta   90.00
_cell.angle_gamma   90.00
#
_symmetry.space_group_name_H-M   'P 1'
#
loop_
_entity.id
_entity.type
_entity.pdbx_description
1 polymer ?
#
loop_
_entity_poly.entity_id
_entity_poly.type
_entity_poly.pdbx_seq_one_letter_code
_entity_poly.pdbx_strand_id
1 'polypeptide(L)'
;MTYGYRYSRWDGTQKIFDVDEEALMDELSNDLMDHGDVWRALRDLLQRGVRNRQGDSVEGLKQLMERLRNRRQENLQRYNVDSIFDDIKERLQNVVKAEREGIERRLQETRGRADQAPEADREQTQKLLQMLEERANRSREKLDNLPENPGGAIKELSDYDFMDPEARRQFQELLDMLKQRMMQNYFQDLKQQLQGMTPEQMAGLRQMLRDLNQMLQD
;
A
#
# COMPACT_ATOMS: atom_id res chain seq x y z
N MET A 1 -3.73 3.14 -14.20
CA MET A 1 -2.32 2.77 -13.93
C MET A 1 -2.03 1.44 -14.60
N THR A 2 -1.11 1.40 -15.56
CA THR A 2 -0.71 0.17 -16.26
C THR A 2 0.40 -0.53 -15.48
N TYR A 3 0.10 -1.68 -14.89
CA TYR A 3 1.07 -2.50 -14.16
C TYR A 3 2.09 -3.11 -15.13
N GLY A 4 3.37 -2.77 -14.99
CA GLY A 4 4.46 -3.38 -15.76
C GLY A 4 4.82 -4.75 -15.20
N TYR A 5 4.65 -5.80 -16.00
CA TYR A 5 5.07 -7.16 -15.63
C TYR A 5 6.57 -7.33 -15.89
N ARG A 6 7.31 -7.81 -14.90
CA ARG A 6 8.73 -8.15 -15.03
C ARG A 6 8.85 -9.66 -15.24
N TYR A 7 9.10 -10.06 -16.47
CA TYR A 7 9.38 -11.46 -16.80
C TYR A 7 10.87 -11.75 -16.55
N SER A 8 11.19 -12.82 -15.85
CA SER A 8 12.55 -13.37 -15.77
C SER A 8 12.72 -14.50 -16.77
N ARG A 9 13.96 -14.73 -17.23
CA ARG A 9 14.28 -15.89 -18.07
C ARG A 9 14.27 -17.16 -17.21
N TRP A 10 13.82 -18.26 -17.79
CA TRP A 10 13.88 -19.58 -17.19
C TRP A 10 15.35 -20.02 -17.05
N ASP A 11 15.80 -20.26 -15.82
CA ASP A 11 17.18 -20.62 -15.49
C ASP A 11 17.37 -22.13 -15.25
N GLY A 12 16.32 -22.93 -15.43
CA GLY A 12 16.38 -24.39 -15.33
C GLY A 12 16.47 -24.96 -13.91
N THR A 13 16.61 -24.13 -12.89
CA THR A 13 16.68 -24.58 -11.48
C THR A 13 15.30 -24.91 -10.89
N GLN A 14 14.24 -24.56 -11.61
CA GLN A 14 12.85 -24.67 -11.18
C GLN A 14 12.26 -26.02 -11.60
N LYS A 15 12.21 -27.00 -10.69
CA LYS A 15 11.46 -28.24 -10.89
C LYS A 15 9.97 -28.01 -10.62
N ILE A 16 9.23 -27.59 -11.65
CA ILE A 16 7.78 -27.28 -11.54
C ILE A 16 6.91 -28.51 -11.80
N PHE A 17 7.45 -29.51 -12.48
CA PHE A 17 6.76 -30.75 -12.81
C PHE A 17 7.59 -31.94 -12.34
N ASP A 18 6.99 -32.78 -11.50
CA ASP A 18 7.55 -34.08 -11.11
C ASP A 18 6.79 -35.14 -11.92
N VAL A 19 7.33 -35.46 -13.10
CA VAL A 19 6.67 -36.33 -14.08
C VAL A 19 7.42 -37.66 -14.12
N ASP A 20 6.67 -38.74 -13.93
CA ASP A 20 7.19 -40.09 -14.15
C ASP A 20 7.45 -40.29 -15.65
N GLU A 21 8.71 -40.60 -15.99
CA GLU A 21 9.17 -40.71 -17.37
C GLU A 21 8.45 -41.84 -18.12
N GLU A 22 8.03 -42.91 -17.44
CA GLU A 22 7.33 -44.03 -18.06
C GLU A 22 5.88 -43.66 -18.42
N ALA A 23 5.19 -42.95 -17.53
CA ALA A 23 3.83 -42.46 -17.77
C ALA A 23 3.79 -41.41 -18.89
N LEU A 24 4.82 -40.57 -18.97
CA LEU A 24 5.00 -39.60 -20.05
C LEU A 24 5.17 -40.29 -21.41
N MET A 25 6.01 -41.33 -21.47
CA MET A 25 6.27 -42.06 -22.71
C MET A 25 5.06 -42.87 -23.18
N ASP A 26 4.31 -43.47 -22.26
CA ASP A 26 3.09 -44.22 -22.59
C ASP A 26 2.01 -43.31 -23.19
N GLU A 27 1.80 -42.12 -22.61
CA GLU A 27 0.80 -41.16 -23.10
C GLU A 27 1.21 -40.56 -24.46
N LEU A 28 2.49 -40.20 -24.62
CA LEU A 28 3.03 -39.73 -25.90
C LEU A 28 2.96 -40.80 -26.99
N SER A 29 3.18 -42.07 -26.65
CA SER A 29 3.13 -43.20 -27.59
C SER A 29 1.69 -43.46 -28.07
N ASN A 30 0.72 -43.45 -27.16
CA ASN A 30 -0.70 -43.62 -27.49
C ASN A 30 -1.19 -42.52 -28.44
N ASP A 31 -0.87 -41.26 -28.14
CA ASP A 31 -1.35 -40.11 -28.92
C ASP A 31 -0.60 -39.96 -30.26
N LEU A 32 0.68 -40.39 -30.32
CA LEU A 32 1.45 -40.52 -31.56
C LEU A 32 0.88 -41.61 -32.47
N MET A 33 0.38 -42.72 -31.92
CA MET A 33 -0.29 -43.77 -32.71
C MET A 33 -1.65 -43.32 -33.25
N ASP A 34 -2.40 -42.50 -32.52
CA ASP A 34 -3.73 -42.03 -32.95
C ASP A 34 -3.67 -40.87 -33.94
N HIS A 35 -2.73 -39.92 -33.80
CA HIS A 35 -2.75 -38.67 -34.57
C HIS A 35 -1.42 -38.31 -35.28
N GLY A 36 -0.32 -39.02 -35.00
CA GLY A 36 0.97 -38.84 -35.69
C GLY A 36 1.75 -37.55 -35.39
N ASP A 37 1.28 -36.71 -34.46
CA ASP A 37 1.91 -35.41 -34.16
C ASP A 37 2.29 -35.26 -32.67
N VAL A 38 3.60 -35.37 -32.41
CA VAL A 38 4.22 -35.23 -31.08
C VAL A 38 3.96 -33.85 -30.48
N TRP A 39 3.92 -32.78 -31.29
CA TRP A 39 3.71 -31.42 -30.78
C TRP A 39 2.29 -31.19 -30.29
N ARG A 40 1.31 -31.84 -30.92
CA ARG A 40 -0.09 -31.82 -30.48
C ARG A 40 -0.24 -32.61 -29.17
N ALA A 41 0.35 -33.80 -29.11
CA ALA A 41 0.33 -34.63 -27.91
C ALA A 41 0.95 -33.92 -26.70
N LEU A 42 2.12 -33.29 -26.88
CA LEU A 42 2.80 -32.52 -25.84
C LEU A 42 1.95 -31.32 -25.38
N ARG A 43 1.27 -30.64 -26.31
CA ARG A 43 0.41 -29.49 -25.98
C ARG A 43 -0.82 -29.91 -25.17
N ASP A 44 -1.48 -30.99 -25.58
CA ASP A 44 -2.66 -31.49 -24.88
C ASP A 44 -2.29 -32.05 -23.50
N LEU A 45 -1.15 -32.73 -23.42
CA LEU A 45 -0.56 -33.21 -22.17
C LEU A 45 -0.23 -32.06 -21.21
N LEU A 46 0.42 -31.00 -21.68
CA LEU A 46 0.70 -29.80 -20.88
C LEU A 46 -0.59 -29.07 -20.47
N GLN A 47 -1.63 -29.10 -21.29
CA GLN A 47 -2.89 -28.41 -21.02
C GLN A 47 -3.77 -29.15 -20.00
N ARG A 48 -3.79 -30.49 -20.05
CA ARG A 48 -4.67 -31.34 -19.23
C ARG A 48 -3.96 -31.95 -18.02
N GLY A 49 -2.64 -32.09 -18.06
CA GLY A 49 -1.85 -32.79 -17.05
C GLY A 49 -1.67 -34.28 -17.37
N VAL A 50 -0.71 -34.93 -16.72
CA VAL A 50 -0.43 -36.37 -16.86
C VAL A 50 -0.99 -37.09 -15.64
N ARG A 51 -1.60 -38.27 -15.83
CA ARG A 51 -1.99 -39.13 -14.71
C ARG A 51 -1.17 -40.41 -14.74
N ASN A 52 -0.46 -40.68 -13.65
CA ASN A 52 0.30 -41.91 -13.49
C ASN A 52 -0.63 -43.07 -13.11
N ARG A 53 -0.18 -44.30 -13.39
CA ARG A 53 -0.89 -45.54 -13.03
C ARG A 53 -1.15 -45.71 -11.53
N GLN A 54 -0.37 -45.02 -10.70
CA GLN A 54 -0.50 -45.03 -9.23
C GLN A 54 -1.55 -44.05 -8.69
N GLY A 55 -2.19 -43.25 -9.57
CA GLY A 55 -3.22 -42.29 -9.19
C GLY A 55 -2.70 -40.86 -8.97
N ASP A 56 -1.38 -40.67 -8.92
CA ASP A 56 -0.75 -39.36 -8.85
C ASP A 56 -0.93 -38.62 -10.18
N SER A 57 -1.45 -37.38 -10.10
CA SER A 57 -1.74 -36.56 -11.26
C SER A 57 -0.82 -35.34 -11.26
N VAL A 58 0.00 -35.22 -12.31
CA VAL A 58 0.76 -34.00 -12.60
C VAL A 58 -0.23 -32.96 -13.09
N GLU A 59 -0.31 -31.85 -12.37
CA GLU A 59 -1.23 -30.77 -12.70
C GLU A 59 -0.93 -30.16 -14.07
N GLY A 60 -1.97 -30.01 -14.88
CA GLY A 60 -1.85 -29.29 -16.15
C GLY A 60 -1.61 -27.80 -15.96
N LEU A 61 -1.09 -27.13 -16.98
CA LEU A 61 -0.87 -25.67 -17.01
C LEU A 61 -2.12 -24.88 -16.65
N LYS A 62 -3.32 -25.37 -16.99
CA LYS A 62 -4.59 -24.72 -16.61
C LYS A 62 -4.77 -24.70 -15.09
N GLN A 63 -4.52 -25.82 -14.42
CA GLN A 63 -4.64 -25.94 -12.96
C GLN A 63 -3.54 -25.16 -12.25
N LEU A 64 -2.31 -25.17 -12.79
CA LEU A 64 -1.23 -24.33 -12.28
C LEU A 64 -1.56 -22.83 -12.42
N MET A 65 -2.09 -22.40 -13.56
CA MET A 65 -2.52 -21.02 -13.78
C MET A 65 -3.66 -20.61 -12.84
N GLU A 66 -4.62 -21.51 -12.62
CA GLU A 66 -5.72 -21.29 -11.68
C GLU A 66 -5.22 -21.19 -10.24
N ARG A 67 -4.31 -22.09 -9.83
CA ARG A 67 -3.62 -22.03 -8.53
C ARG A 67 -2.80 -20.76 -8.37
N LEU A 68 -2.03 -20.36 -9.40
CA LEU A 68 -1.23 -19.13 -9.38
C LEU A 68 -2.13 -17.90 -9.30
N ARG A 69 -3.27 -17.89 -10.00
CA ARG A 69 -4.27 -16.83 -9.93
C ARG A 69 -4.90 -16.73 -8.55
N ASN A 70 -5.28 -17.87 -7.96
CA ASN A 70 -5.84 -17.93 -6.61
C ASN A 70 -4.81 -17.49 -5.57
N ARG A 71 -3.56 -17.97 -5.67
CA ARG A 71 -2.46 -17.59 -4.78
C ARG A 71 -2.08 -16.11 -4.92
N ARG A 72 -2.17 -15.56 -6.14
CA ARG A 72 -2.05 -14.12 -6.38
C ARG A 72 -3.17 -13.36 -5.68
N GLN A 73 -4.43 -13.78 -5.81
CA GLN A 73 -5.55 -13.14 -5.12
C GLN A 73 -5.40 -13.22 -3.59
N GLU A 74 -5.03 -14.38 -3.04
CA GLU A 74 -4.76 -14.55 -1.60
C GLU A 74 -3.61 -13.68 -1.12
N ASN A 75 -2.53 -13.56 -1.90
CA ASN A 75 -1.42 -12.66 -1.56
C ASN A 75 -1.86 -11.20 -1.63
N LEU A 76 -2.64 -10.81 -2.65
CA LEU A 76 -3.21 -9.46 -2.74
C LEU A 76 -4.17 -9.15 -1.57
N GLN A 77 -4.88 -10.15 -1.05
CA GLN A 77 -5.69 -10.00 0.16
C GLN A 77 -4.83 -9.96 1.45
N ARG A 78 -3.73 -10.71 1.52
CA ARG A 78 -2.80 -10.70 2.67
C ARG A 78 -2.02 -9.40 2.79
N TYR A 79 -1.70 -8.75 1.67
CA TYR A 79 -1.15 -7.40 1.67
C TYR A 79 -2.30 -6.38 1.65
N ASN A 80 -2.87 -6.17 2.83
CA ASN A 80 -3.96 -5.23 3.19
C ASN A 80 -3.67 -3.75 2.89
N VAL A 81 -3.26 -3.44 1.66
CA VAL A 81 -3.01 -2.08 1.23
C VAL A 81 -4.33 -1.30 1.21
N ASP A 82 -5.42 -1.92 0.77
CA ASP A 82 -6.76 -1.30 0.75
C ASP A 82 -7.28 -1.01 2.17
N SER A 83 -7.21 -1.95 3.11
CA SER A 83 -7.65 -1.71 4.49
C SER A 83 -6.80 -0.64 5.21
N ILE A 84 -5.49 -0.58 4.96
CA ILE A 84 -4.65 0.50 5.49
C ILE A 84 -5.06 1.86 4.90
N PHE A 85 -5.40 1.91 3.61
CA PHE A 85 -5.88 3.13 2.98
C PHE A 85 -7.25 3.55 3.51
N ASP A 86 -8.14 2.60 3.78
CA ASP A 86 -9.42 2.86 4.40
C ASP A 86 -9.25 3.42 5.82
N ASP A 87 -8.36 2.85 6.63
CA ASP A 87 -8.01 3.38 7.96
C ASP A 87 -7.49 4.82 7.90
N ILE A 88 -6.62 5.12 6.93
CA ILE A 88 -6.06 6.46 6.73
C ILE A 88 -7.17 7.43 6.33
N LYS A 89 -8.04 7.02 5.41
CA LYS A 89 -9.16 7.83 4.94
C LYS A 89 -10.13 8.14 6.08
N GLU A 90 -10.47 7.16 6.90
CA GLU A 90 -11.33 7.33 8.06
C GLU A 90 -10.71 8.30 9.08
N ARG A 91 -9.42 8.14 9.38
CA ARG A 91 -8.70 9.06 10.29
C ARG A 91 -8.65 10.48 9.76
N LEU A 92 -8.41 10.66 8.45
CA LEU A 92 -8.46 11.97 7.81
C LEU A 92 -9.85 12.60 7.92
N GLN A 93 -10.91 11.81 7.68
CA GLN A 93 -12.28 12.29 7.84
C GLN A 93 -12.56 12.72 9.28
N ASN A 94 -12.07 11.99 10.28
CA ASN A 94 -12.20 12.36 11.69
C ASN A 94 -11.47 13.66 12.02
N VAL A 95 -10.25 13.86 11.49
CA VAL A 95 -9.50 15.12 11.62
C VAL A 95 -10.29 16.29 11.02
N VAL A 96 -10.80 16.14 9.81
CA VAL A 96 -11.58 17.18 9.12
C VAL A 96 -12.86 17.49 9.88
N LYS A 97 -13.54 16.46 10.40
CA LYS A 97 -14.74 16.60 11.22
C LYS A 97 -14.44 17.38 12.51
N ALA A 98 -13.39 16.99 13.23
CA ALA A 98 -12.96 17.68 14.46
C ALA A 98 -12.62 19.15 14.19
N GLU A 99 -11.96 19.45 13.07
CA GLU A 99 -11.67 20.84 12.69
C GLU A 99 -12.95 21.63 12.40
N ARG A 100 -13.90 21.07 11.65
CA ARG A 100 -15.19 21.73 11.37
C ARG A 100 -15.97 22.02 12.65
N GLU A 101 -16.08 21.05 13.54
CA GLU A 101 -16.74 21.20 14.84
C GLU A 101 -16.01 22.21 15.73
N GLY A 102 -14.68 22.21 15.72
CA GLY A 102 -13.87 23.17 16.45
C GLY A 102 -14.04 24.60 15.96
N ILE A 103 -14.10 24.82 14.64
CA ILE A 103 -14.37 26.12 14.03
C ILE A 103 -15.73 26.65 14.48
N GLU A 104 -16.77 25.81 14.43
CA GLU A 104 -18.12 26.18 14.83
C GLU A 104 -18.22 26.55 16.31
N ARG A 105 -17.57 25.75 17.17
CA ARG A 105 -17.52 26.00 18.61
C ARG A 105 -16.89 27.36 18.92
N ARG A 106 -15.73 27.66 18.33
CA ARG A 106 -15.04 28.95 18.52
C ARG A 106 -15.85 30.15 18.01
N LEU A 107 -16.53 29.99 16.86
CA LEU A 107 -17.42 31.02 16.34
C LEU A 107 -18.58 31.29 17.29
N GLN A 108 -19.20 30.23 17.80
CA GLN A 108 -20.33 30.34 18.73
C GLN A 108 -19.92 30.97 20.07
N GLU A 109 -18.77 30.55 20.63
CA GLU A 109 -18.19 31.15 21.84
C GLU A 109 -17.90 32.64 21.66
N THR A 110 -17.32 33.02 20.52
CA THR A 110 -16.99 34.42 20.21
C THR A 110 -18.25 35.25 19.99
N ARG A 111 -19.26 34.71 19.31
CA ARG A 111 -20.56 35.36 19.12
C ARG A 111 -21.26 35.57 20.46
N GLY A 112 -21.29 34.57 21.33
CA GLY A 112 -21.85 34.70 22.67
C GLY A 112 -21.14 35.76 23.52
N ARG A 113 -19.81 35.88 23.40
CA ARG A 113 -19.05 36.98 24.02
C ARG A 113 -19.38 38.34 23.44
N ALA A 114 -19.57 38.45 22.13
CA ALA A 114 -19.96 39.69 21.46
C ALA A 114 -21.35 40.18 21.92
N ASP A 115 -22.28 39.26 22.12
CA ASP A 115 -23.64 39.58 22.58
C ASP A 115 -23.67 40.05 24.05
N GLN A 116 -22.77 39.51 24.88
CA GLN A 116 -22.66 39.82 26.31
C GLN A 116 -21.67 40.97 26.61
N ALA A 117 -20.96 41.48 25.60
CA ALA A 117 -19.95 42.52 25.77
C ALA A 117 -20.58 43.87 26.21
N PRO A 118 -19.96 44.59 27.17
CA PRO A 118 -20.33 45.98 27.48
C PRO A 118 -20.25 46.86 26.22
N GLU A 119 -21.06 47.92 26.15
CA GLU A 119 -21.08 48.83 24.98
C GLU A 119 -19.72 49.41 24.62
N ALA A 120 -18.86 49.64 25.62
CA ALA A 120 -17.48 50.13 25.42
C ALA A 120 -16.60 49.14 24.62
N ASP A 121 -16.85 47.83 24.74
CA ASP A 121 -16.04 46.78 24.13
C ASP A 121 -16.74 46.09 22.94
N ARG A 122 -17.99 46.46 22.64
CA ARG A 122 -18.80 45.87 21.55
C ARG A 122 -18.13 45.99 20.19
N GLU A 123 -17.61 47.17 19.84
CA GLU A 123 -16.99 47.40 18.54
C GLU A 123 -15.74 46.53 18.34
N GLN A 124 -14.90 46.41 19.38
CA GLN A 124 -13.71 45.56 19.36
C GLN A 124 -14.08 44.08 19.23
N THR A 125 -15.08 43.63 19.99
CA THR A 125 -15.52 42.24 19.99
C THR A 125 -16.20 41.86 18.66
N GLN A 126 -16.96 42.78 18.05
CA GLN A 126 -17.53 42.61 16.72
C GLN A 126 -16.45 42.50 15.64
N LYS A 127 -15.40 43.33 15.71
CA LYS A 127 -14.28 43.26 14.76
C LYS A 127 -13.54 41.93 14.87
N LEU A 128 -13.33 41.42 16.09
CA LEU A 128 -12.76 40.09 16.32
C LEU A 128 -13.65 38.98 15.76
N LEU A 129 -14.96 39.08 15.94
CA LEU A 129 -15.93 38.13 15.39
C LEU A 129 -15.87 38.11 13.85
N GLN A 130 -15.84 39.29 13.21
CA GLN A 130 -15.71 39.39 11.75
C GLN A 130 -14.43 38.73 11.24
N MET A 131 -13.28 39.03 11.86
CA MET A 131 -12.01 38.41 11.48
C MET A 131 -12.04 36.88 11.64
N LEU A 132 -12.68 36.38 12.70
CA LEU A 132 -12.83 34.95 12.95
C LEU A 132 -13.78 34.30 11.92
N GLU A 133 -14.90 34.94 11.59
CA GLU A 133 -15.84 34.49 10.56
C GLU A 133 -15.17 34.42 9.19
N GLU A 134 -14.40 35.43 8.80
CA GLU A 134 -13.62 35.41 7.56
C GLU A 134 -12.59 34.27 7.55
N ARG A 135 -11.86 34.08 8.65
CA ARG A 135 -10.90 32.97 8.77
C ARG A 135 -11.61 31.63 8.67
N ALA A 136 -12.75 31.48 9.35
CA ALA A 136 -13.55 30.26 9.36
C ALA A 136 -14.08 29.92 7.97
N ASN A 137 -14.53 30.91 7.20
CA ASN A 137 -14.99 30.72 5.83
C ASN A 137 -13.85 30.23 4.92
N ARG A 138 -12.68 30.89 4.97
CA ARG A 138 -11.49 30.44 4.22
C ARG A 138 -11.08 29.02 4.60
N SER A 139 -11.13 28.69 5.88
CA SER A 139 -10.85 27.34 6.37
C SER A 139 -11.84 26.31 5.84
N ARG A 140 -13.15 26.61 5.89
CA ARG A 140 -14.20 25.72 5.35
C ARG A 140 -14.02 25.48 3.85
N GLU A 141 -13.76 26.53 3.07
CA GLU A 141 -13.48 26.40 1.64
C GLU A 141 -12.27 25.50 1.36
N LYS A 142 -11.19 25.61 2.14
CA LYS A 142 -10.04 24.71 2.02
C LYS A 142 -10.41 23.26 2.34
N LEU A 143 -11.18 23.04 3.40
CA LEU A 143 -11.63 21.70 3.83
C LEU A 143 -12.62 21.07 2.85
N ASP A 144 -13.42 21.87 2.14
CA ASP A 144 -14.36 21.40 1.10
C ASP A 144 -13.63 21.06 -0.21
N ASN A 145 -12.54 21.77 -0.52
CA ASN A 145 -11.72 21.55 -1.71
C ASN A 145 -10.60 20.50 -1.51
N LEU A 146 -10.62 19.73 -0.41
CA LEU A 146 -9.62 18.70 -0.17
C LEU A 146 -9.68 17.62 -1.27
N PRO A 147 -8.53 17.16 -1.79
CA PRO A 147 -8.49 16.06 -2.74
C PRO A 147 -9.13 14.78 -2.18
N GLU A 148 -9.87 14.03 -3.01
CA GLU A 148 -10.48 12.75 -2.61
C GLU A 148 -9.44 11.67 -2.28
N ASN A 149 -8.21 11.83 -2.80
CA ASN A 149 -7.13 10.88 -2.54
C ASN A 149 -6.42 11.21 -1.20
N PRO A 150 -6.11 10.20 -0.36
CA PRO A 150 -5.51 10.42 0.96
C PRO A 150 -4.18 11.17 0.92
N GLY A 151 -3.31 10.90 -0.05
CA GLY A 151 -1.99 11.52 -0.14
C GLY A 151 -2.05 13.03 -0.40
N GLY A 152 -2.94 13.46 -1.29
CA GLY A 152 -3.20 14.87 -1.58
C GLY A 152 -3.84 15.57 -0.38
N ALA A 153 -4.82 14.94 0.26
CA ALA A 153 -5.43 15.47 1.47
C ALA A 153 -4.41 15.65 2.61
N ILE A 154 -3.52 14.68 2.84
CA ILE A 154 -2.44 14.79 3.84
C ILE A 154 -1.49 15.94 3.52
N LYS A 155 -1.13 16.13 2.24
CA LYS A 155 -0.24 17.21 1.83
C LYS A 155 -0.88 18.58 2.10
N GLU A 156 -2.11 18.78 1.67
CA GLU A 156 -2.85 20.03 1.92
C GLU A 156 -3.05 20.29 3.42
N LEU A 157 -3.39 19.26 4.20
CA LEU A 157 -3.57 19.37 5.65
C LEU A 157 -2.25 19.58 6.41
N SER A 158 -1.10 19.21 5.83
CA SER A 158 0.22 19.47 6.41
C SER A 158 0.59 20.95 6.41
N ASP A 159 0.17 21.68 5.38
CA ASP A 159 0.37 23.12 5.25
C ASP A 159 -0.82 23.92 5.82
N TYR A 160 -1.84 23.24 6.34
CA TYR A 160 -3.06 23.82 6.88
C TYR A 160 -2.88 24.29 8.34
N ASP A 161 -3.34 25.51 8.62
CA ASP A 161 -3.33 26.11 9.96
C ASP A 161 -4.62 25.75 10.72
N PHE A 162 -4.57 24.63 11.45
CA PHE A 162 -5.67 24.15 12.28
C PHE A 162 -6.08 25.18 13.32
N MET A 163 -7.37 25.50 13.34
CA MET A 163 -7.93 26.28 14.42
C MET A 163 -8.14 25.42 15.66
N ASP A 164 -8.45 24.13 15.47
CA ASP A 164 -8.77 23.22 16.55
C ASP A 164 -7.56 22.43 17.06
N PRO A 165 -7.23 22.53 18.36
CA PRO A 165 -6.09 21.81 18.92
C PRO A 165 -6.31 20.29 18.92
N GLU A 166 -7.55 19.82 18.98
CA GLU A 166 -7.84 18.39 18.91
C GLU A 166 -7.63 17.85 17.50
N ALA A 167 -8.16 18.53 16.48
CA ALA A 167 -7.93 18.18 15.08
C ALA A 167 -6.44 18.12 14.74
N ARG A 168 -5.66 19.11 15.21
CA ARG A 168 -4.21 19.13 15.04
C ARG A 168 -3.51 17.92 15.66
N ARG A 169 -3.89 17.53 16.87
CA ARG A 169 -3.33 16.34 17.55
C ARG A 169 -3.64 15.07 16.77
N GLN A 170 -4.90 14.88 16.38
CA GLN A 170 -5.31 13.70 15.61
C GLN A 170 -4.57 13.60 14.27
N PHE A 171 -4.35 14.74 13.59
CA PHE A 171 -3.55 14.79 12.37
C PHE A 171 -2.08 14.42 12.60
N GLN A 172 -1.49 14.91 13.69
CA GLN A 172 -0.12 14.60 14.05
C GLN A 172 0.08 13.10 14.36
N GLU A 173 -0.86 12.50 15.10
CA GLU A 173 -0.88 11.05 15.36
C GLU A 173 -0.98 10.24 14.06
N LEU A 174 -1.79 10.70 13.10
CA LEU A 174 -1.88 10.08 11.78
C LEU A 174 -0.52 10.15 11.06
N LEU A 175 0.15 11.30 11.04
CA LEU A 175 1.46 11.44 10.42
C LEU A 175 2.51 10.54 11.06
N ASP A 176 2.52 10.44 12.38
CA ASP A 176 3.49 9.62 13.10
C ASP A 176 3.28 8.13 12.83
N MET A 177 2.01 7.68 12.81
CA MET A 177 1.66 6.32 12.42
C MET A 177 2.07 6.01 10.98
N LEU A 178 1.86 6.95 10.05
CA LEU A 178 2.29 6.80 8.65
C LEU A 178 3.81 6.69 8.55
N LYS A 179 4.57 7.56 9.23
CA LYS A 179 6.03 7.49 9.27
C LYS A 179 6.52 6.15 9.82
N GLN A 180 5.92 5.67 10.92
CA GLN A 180 6.28 4.40 11.52
C GLN A 180 6.05 3.22 10.58
N ARG A 181 4.88 3.18 9.92
CA ARG A 181 4.56 2.13 8.94
C ARG A 181 5.49 2.18 7.73
N MET A 182 5.79 3.37 7.22
CA MET A 182 6.75 3.56 6.13
C MET A 182 8.12 3.01 6.52
N MET A 183 8.65 3.39 7.69
CA MET A 183 9.93 2.88 8.20
C MET A 183 9.95 1.36 8.36
N GLN A 184 8.86 0.77 8.87
CA GLN A 184 8.74 -0.69 9.01
C GLN A 184 8.77 -1.39 7.65
N ASN A 185 8.05 -0.86 6.65
CA ASN A 185 8.05 -1.40 5.30
C ASN A 185 9.43 -1.29 4.67
N TYR A 186 10.09 -0.13 4.74
CA TYR A 186 11.46 0.05 4.25
C TYR A 186 12.44 -0.93 4.91
N PHE A 187 12.32 -1.16 6.22
CA PHE A 187 13.17 -2.11 6.93
C PHE A 187 12.88 -3.57 6.53
N GLN A 188 11.61 -3.95 6.35
CA GLN A 188 11.25 -5.28 5.87
C GLN A 188 11.74 -5.53 4.44
N ASP A 189 11.63 -4.54 3.56
CA ASP A 189 12.15 -4.59 2.20
C ASP A 189 13.67 -4.71 2.20
N LEU A 190 14.35 -3.91 3.02
CA LEU A 190 15.80 -4.04 3.26
C LEU A 190 16.16 -5.44 3.76
N LYS A 191 15.41 -5.98 4.73
CA LYS A 191 15.65 -7.31 5.27
C LYS A 191 15.48 -8.39 4.19
N GLN A 192 14.45 -8.30 3.34
CA GLN A 192 14.27 -9.24 2.23
C GLN A 192 15.40 -9.12 1.20
N GLN A 193 15.80 -7.90 0.84
CA GLN A 193 16.95 -7.67 -0.04
C GLN A 193 18.23 -8.22 0.55
N LEU A 194 18.49 -7.98 1.83
CA LEU A 194 19.65 -8.49 2.56
C LEU A 194 19.63 -10.02 2.67
N GLN A 195 18.46 -10.65 2.82
CA GLN A 195 18.32 -12.11 2.80
C GLN A 195 18.53 -12.71 1.40
N GLY A 196 18.30 -11.93 0.34
CA GLY A 196 18.57 -12.32 -1.05
C GLY A 196 19.98 -11.99 -1.55
N MET A 197 20.80 -11.29 -0.76
CA MET A 197 22.19 -10.95 -1.10
C MET A 197 23.13 -12.14 -0.86
N THR A 198 24.13 -12.32 -1.74
CA THR A 198 25.15 -13.36 -1.54
C THR A 198 26.12 -12.96 -0.41
N PRO A 199 26.81 -13.93 0.22
CA PRO A 199 27.81 -13.65 1.26
C PRO A 199 28.90 -12.65 0.83
N GLU A 200 29.30 -12.61 -0.46
CA GLU A 200 30.26 -11.62 -0.95
C GLU A 200 29.69 -10.19 -0.96
N GLN A 201 28.41 -10.03 -1.33
CA GLN A 201 27.74 -8.72 -1.37
C GLN A 201 27.59 -8.12 0.05
N MET A 202 27.35 -8.98 1.04
CA MET A 202 27.33 -8.63 2.46
C MET A 202 28.70 -8.21 3.03
N ALA A 203 29.79 -8.75 2.49
CA ALA A 203 31.14 -8.33 2.89
C ALA A 203 31.46 -6.93 2.34
N GLY A 204 31.08 -6.64 1.09
CA GLY A 204 31.24 -5.32 0.47
C GLY A 204 30.46 -4.21 1.19
N LEU A 205 29.21 -4.47 1.58
CA LEU A 205 28.39 -3.50 2.32
C LEU A 205 28.97 -3.16 3.70
N ARG A 206 29.51 -4.17 4.42
CA ARG A 206 30.20 -3.98 5.72
C ARG A 206 31.52 -3.23 5.61
N GLN A 207 32.17 -3.26 4.45
CA GLN A 207 33.36 -2.47 4.18
C GLN A 207 32.98 -1.00 3.96
N MET A 208 32.00 -0.74 3.09
CA MET A 208 31.49 0.63 2.84
C MET A 208 30.96 1.33 4.10
N LEU A 209 30.23 0.62 4.97
CA LEU A 209 29.74 1.20 6.23
C LEU A 209 30.86 1.56 7.20
N ARG A 210 31.98 0.83 7.18
CA ARG A 210 33.18 1.17 7.95
C ARG A 210 33.85 2.41 7.37
N ASP A 211 34.03 2.47 6.06
CA ASP A 211 34.65 3.60 5.39
C ASP A 211 33.84 4.90 5.60
N LEU A 212 32.51 4.82 5.58
CA LEU A 212 31.61 5.96 5.86
C LEU A 212 31.69 6.41 7.32
N ASN A 213 31.73 5.48 8.27
CA ASN A 213 31.84 5.82 9.69
C ASN A 213 33.20 6.46 10.00
N GLN A 214 34.23 6.08 9.25
CA GLN A 214 35.58 6.64 9.38
C GLN A 214 35.66 8.05 8.78
N MET A 215 34.98 8.33 7.66
CA MET A 215 34.86 9.68 7.08
C MET A 215 34.01 10.66 7.91
N LEU A 216 33.14 10.18 8.81
CA LEU A 216 32.33 11.02 9.71
C LEU A 216 33.03 11.30 11.05
N GLN A 217 34.14 10.62 11.33
CA GLN A 217 34.92 10.79 12.55
C GLN A 217 36.18 11.66 12.37
N ASP A 218 36.51 12.00 11.12
CA ASP A 218 37.51 13.01 10.73
C ASP A 218 36.84 14.33 10.33
#